data_AF-A0A3M7QTG2-F1
#
_entry.id   AF-A0A3M7QTG2-F1
#
_cell.length_a   1.000
_cell.length_b   1.000
_cell.length_c   1.000
_cell.angle_alpha   90.00
_cell.angle_beta   90.00
_cell.angle_gamma   90.00
#
_symmetry.space_group_name_H-M   'P 1'
#
loop_
_entity.id
_entity.type
_entity.pdbx_description
1 polymer ?
#
loop_
_entity_poly.entity_id
_entity_poly.type
_entity_poly.pdbx_seq_one_letter_code
_entity_poly.pdbx_strand_id
1 'polypeptide(L)'
;MDDSQIVLFADFDSGNMARYEKVPKSSSQSQPANQNLNQVESGEQANPVQPIQQKFDIEFNVWTRPDCEGTPAGPNPNRTWFYFGVRGGHGKFIKFNLMNLNRQGRLFEMGMLPVFKTVPGHEKWSRIYIKPTWQTIDNQFFMSFIHRFSDRKDSVTYFAFCYPHSYEDCQAMLSEYDKQFEYCKHLKPEDW
;
A
#
# COMPACT_ATOMS: atom_id res chain seq x y z
N MET A 1 3.04 10.65 24.80
CA MET A 1 2.97 11.44 23.55
C MET A 1 1.86 10.85 22.73
N ASP A 2 0.97 11.70 22.28
CA ASP A 2 -0.40 11.38 21.96
C ASP A 2 -0.54 10.69 20.59
N ASP A 3 -1.15 9.50 20.57
CA ASP A 3 -1.49 8.79 19.33
C ASP A 3 -2.58 9.52 18.53
N SER A 4 -3.21 10.58 19.08
CA SER A 4 -4.28 11.36 18.46
C SER A 4 -3.86 12.17 17.22
N GLN A 5 -2.57 12.19 16.86
CA GLN A 5 -2.05 13.00 15.75
C GLN A 5 -1.84 12.24 14.43
N ILE A 6 -2.25 10.96 14.33
CA ILE A 6 -2.09 10.21 13.08
C ILE A 6 -3.32 10.38 12.19
N VAL A 7 -3.10 10.92 10.99
CA VAL A 7 -4.15 11.15 10.00
C VAL A 7 -3.77 10.45 8.70
N LEU A 8 -4.68 9.59 8.23
CA LEU A 8 -4.60 8.97 6.92
C LEU A 8 -5.49 9.76 5.95
N PHE A 9 -5.04 9.96 4.72
CA PHE A 9 -5.77 10.72 3.71
C PHE A 9 -5.49 10.21 2.30
N ALA A 10 -6.38 10.49 1.36
CA ALA A 10 -6.27 10.07 -0.04
C ALA A 10 -6.96 11.05 -1.01
N ASP A 11 -7.14 12.30 -0.59
CA ASP A 11 -7.71 13.41 -1.34
C ASP A 11 -6.67 14.08 -2.24
N PHE A 12 -6.11 13.29 -3.16
CA PHE A 12 -5.13 13.72 -4.15
C PHE A 12 -5.22 12.85 -5.40
N ASP A 13 -4.51 13.24 -6.47
CA ASP A 13 -4.52 12.50 -7.74
C ASP A 13 -4.20 11.02 -7.53
N SER A 14 -5.06 10.17 -8.10
CA SER A 14 -4.98 8.71 -8.03
C SER A 14 -5.06 8.15 -6.60
N GLY A 15 -5.41 8.97 -5.60
CA GLY A 15 -5.61 8.54 -4.22
C GLY A 15 -6.76 7.55 -4.11
N ASN A 16 -6.51 6.40 -3.47
CA ASN A 16 -7.55 5.42 -3.17
C ASN A 16 -7.43 4.87 -1.75
N MET A 17 -8.28 5.42 -0.87
CA MET A 17 -8.60 4.92 0.46
C MET A 17 -10.00 5.39 0.85
N ALA A 18 -10.92 4.45 1.03
CA ALA A 18 -12.32 4.72 1.40
C ALA A 18 -12.44 5.15 2.86
N ARG A 19 -11.85 4.39 3.79
CA ARG A 19 -11.81 4.69 5.22
C ARG A 19 -10.66 3.96 5.90
N TYR A 20 -10.37 4.34 7.14
CA TYR A 20 -9.43 3.65 8.00
C TYR A 20 -9.92 3.64 9.44
N GLU A 21 -9.49 2.64 10.21
CA GLU A 21 -9.84 2.46 11.62
C GLU A 21 -8.60 2.05 12.41
N LYS A 22 -8.36 2.71 13.54
CA LYS A 22 -7.29 2.31 14.46
C LYS A 22 -7.71 1.04 15.20
N VAL A 23 -6.87 0.00 15.17
CA VAL A 23 -7.13 -1.23 15.90
C VAL A 23 -6.82 -1.01 17.40
N PRO A 24 -7.78 -1.24 18.32
CA PRO A 24 -7.53 -1.14 19.74
C PRO A 24 -6.46 -2.16 20.17
N LYS A 25 -5.53 -1.74 21.04
CA LYS A 25 -4.64 -2.69 21.70
C LYS A 25 -5.48 -3.54 22.63
N SER A 26 -5.84 -4.75 22.22
CA SER A 26 -6.37 -5.74 23.17
C SER A 26 -5.28 -6.00 24.21
N SER A 27 -5.67 -6.07 25.48
CA SER A 27 -4.81 -6.23 26.66
C SER A 27 -4.06 -7.57 26.73
N SER A 28 -3.94 -8.29 25.61
CA SER A 28 -3.48 -9.67 25.53
C SER A 28 -2.24 -9.83 24.65
N GLN A 29 -1.30 -8.87 24.70
CA GLN A 29 0.08 -9.11 24.25
C GLN A 29 1.02 -9.21 25.44
N SER A 30 0.78 -10.21 26.28
CA SER A 30 1.77 -10.75 27.19
C SER A 30 1.47 -12.21 27.43
N GLN A 31 1.96 -13.10 26.57
CA GLN A 31 2.42 -14.41 27.03
C GLN A 31 3.62 -14.89 26.19
N PRO A 32 4.54 -15.62 26.85
CA PRO A 32 5.91 -15.82 26.39
C PRO A 32 6.03 -17.00 25.43
N ALA A 33 7.18 -17.05 24.75
CA ALA A 33 7.61 -18.21 24.00
C ALA A 33 7.78 -19.43 24.93
N ASN A 34 7.00 -20.50 24.73
CA ASN A 34 7.56 -21.85 24.59
C ASN A 34 6.55 -22.98 24.28
N GLN A 35 7.08 -23.91 23.47
CA GLN A 35 6.86 -25.36 23.41
C GLN A 35 5.65 -25.96 22.66
N ASN A 36 6.00 -26.53 21.49
CA ASN A 36 5.63 -27.81 20.89
C ASN A 36 4.26 -28.45 21.25
N LEU A 37 3.51 -28.83 20.19
CA LEU A 37 2.92 -30.17 20.03
C LEU A 37 2.53 -30.40 18.54
N ASN A 38 2.78 -31.63 18.09
CA ASN A 38 2.77 -32.13 16.71
C ASN A 38 1.38 -32.26 16.05
N GLN A 39 1.35 -32.28 14.70
CA GLN A 39 0.52 -33.17 13.87
C GLN A 39 1.07 -33.15 12.43
N VAL A 40 1.74 -34.20 11.95
CA VAL A 40 1.23 -35.45 11.33
C VAL A 40 0.56 -35.22 9.97
N GLU A 41 1.03 -36.01 9.01
CA GLU A 41 0.97 -35.92 7.55
C GLU A 41 -0.45 -36.04 6.94
N SER A 42 -0.74 -35.28 5.87
CA SER A 42 -1.02 -35.79 4.51
C SER A 42 -1.74 -34.74 3.64
N GLY A 43 -1.21 -34.52 2.43
CA GLY A 43 -1.85 -33.72 1.38
C GLY A 43 -1.11 -32.42 1.03
N GLU A 44 -0.63 -32.33 -0.20
CA GLU A 44 0.16 -31.24 -0.79
C GLU A 44 -0.40 -29.83 -0.50
N GLN A 45 0.16 -29.13 0.48
CA GLN A 45 -0.07 -27.69 0.68
C GLN A 45 1.23 -27.03 1.12
N ALA A 46 1.61 -25.97 0.39
CA ALA A 46 2.79 -25.15 0.67
C ALA A 46 2.81 -24.72 2.15
N ASN A 47 3.93 -25.00 2.83
CA ASN A 47 4.18 -24.58 4.20
C ASN A 47 3.85 -23.09 4.37
N PRO A 48 2.94 -22.69 5.28
CA PRO A 48 2.83 -21.29 5.65
C PRO A 48 4.10 -20.92 6.42
N VAL A 49 4.95 -20.12 5.77
CA VAL A 49 6.08 -19.45 6.43
C VAL A 49 5.49 -18.67 7.60
N GLN A 50 5.76 -19.13 8.83
CA GLN A 50 5.38 -18.40 10.04
C GLN A 50 6.08 -17.03 10.00
N PRO A 51 5.33 -15.92 9.89
CA PRO A 51 5.96 -14.64 9.77
C PRO A 51 6.63 -14.30 11.08
N ILE A 52 7.88 -13.83 11.01
CA ILE A 52 8.55 -13.13 12.11
C ILE A 52 7.56 -12.06 12.57
N GLN A 53 7.04 -12.18 13.80
CA GLN A 53 6.11 -11.21 14.37
C GLN A 53 6.90 -9.92 14.64
N GLN A 54 7.07 -9.11 13.61
CA GLN A 54 7.73 -7.82 13.73
C GLN A 54 6.90 -6.96 14.68
N LYS A 55 7.53 -6.49 15.76
CA LYS A 55 6.86 -5.65 16.75
C LYS A 55 6.41 -4.34 16.10
N PHE A 56 5.15 -3.97 16.32
CA PHE A 56 4.58 -2.69 15.88
C PHE A 56 4.00 -1.92 17.08
N ASP A 57 3.98 -0.60 16.98
CA ASP A 57 3.47 0.29 18.01
C ASP A 57 1.97 0.56 17.87
N ILE A 58 1.51 0.65 16.62
CA ILE A 58 0.17 1.07 16.21
C ILE A 58 -0.28 0.21 15.02
N GLU A 59 -1.58 -0.08 14.94
CA GLU A 59 -2.18 -0.85 13.86
C GLU A 59 -3.43 -0.16 13.32
N PHE A 60 -3.59 -0.18 12.00
CA PHE A 60 -4.75 0.35 11.30
C PHE A 60 -5.32 -0.68 10.33
N ASN A 61 -6.64 -0.76 10.28
CA ASN A 61 -7.35 -1.37 9.16
C ASN A 61 -7.65 -0.27 8.13
N VAL A 62 -7.44 -0.57 6.85
CA VAL A 62 -7.59 0.38 5.74
C VAL A 62 -8.39 -0.27 4.63
N TRP A 63 -9.43 0.41 4.13
CA TRP A 63 -10.28 -0.09 3.05
C TRP A 63 -10.11 0.78 1.80
N THR A 64 -10.05 0.16 0.63
CA THR A 64 -10.05 0.83 -0.67
C THR A 64 -11.48 1.01 -1.20
N ARG A 65 -11.67 1.95 -2.13
CA ARG A 65 -12.89 2.03 -2.94
C ARG A 65 -12.80 1.00 -4.09
N PRO A 66 -13.93 0.40 -4.50
CA PRO A 66 -14.04 -0.27 -5.80
C PRO A 66 -13.71 0.67 -6.96
N ASP A 67 -13.26 0.10 -8.06
CA ASP A 67 -13.04 0.83 -9.30
C ASP A 67 -14.33 1.49 -9.79
N CYS A 68 -14.25 2.71 -10.32
CA CYS A 68 -15.38 3.49 -10.84
C CYS A 68 -16.51 3.79 -9.83
N GLU A 69 -16.29 3.61 -8.51
CA GLU A 69 -17.25 4.02 -7.48
C GLU A 69 -17.55 5.53 -7.60
N GLY A 70 -18.84 5.89 -7.57
CA GLY A 70 -19.31 7.27 -7.71
C GLY A 70 -19.44 7.80 -9.14
N THR A 71 -19.12 6.98 -10.16
CA THR A 71 -19.29 7.36 -11.57
C THR A 71 -20.65 6.90 -12.14
N PRO A 72 -21.15 7.50 -13.25
CA PRO A 72 -22.40 7.07 -13.89
C PRO A 72 -22.40 5.62 -14.38
N ALA A 73 -21.22 5.05 -14.67
CA ALA A 73 -21.09 3.66 -15.11
C ALA A 73 -21.32 2.64 -13.98
N GLY A 74 -21.32 3.10 -12.72
CA GLY A 74 -21.42 2.25 -11.53
C GLY A 74 -20.08 1.63 -11.10
N PRO A 75 -20.01 1.08 -9.87
CA PRO A 75 -18.79 0.51 -9.33
C PRO A 75 -18.49 -0.87 -9.96
N ASN A 76 -17.25 -1.04 -10.40
CA ASN A 76 -16.66 -2.35 -10.67
C ASN A 76 -16.15 -2.92 -9.32
N PRO A 77 -16.46 -4.18 -8.98
CA PRO A 77 -16.11 -4.76 -7.67
C PRO A 77 -14.61 -4.93 -7.42
N ASN A 78 -13.75 -4.72 -8.42
CA ASN A 78 -12.30 -4.77 -8.28
C ASN A 78 -11.80 -3.73 -7.27
N ARG A 79 -10.91 -4.20 -6.38
CA ARG A 79 -10.24 -3.51 -5.28
C ARG A 79 -8.78 -3.94 -5.25
N THR A 80 -7.96 -3.44 -6.19
CA THR A 80 -6.51 -3.74 -6.21
C THR A 80 -5.68 -2.51 -5.89
N TRP A 81 -6.02 -1.38 -6.50
CA TRP A 81 -5.29 -0.13 -6.33
C TRP A 81 -5.54 0.48 -4.95
N PHE A 82 -4.47 0.78 -4.23
CA PHE A 82 -4.50 1.64 -3.05
C PHE A 82 -3.42 2.71 -3.21
N TYR A 83 -3.74 3.92 -2.73
CA TYR A 83 -2.78 5.01 -2.64
C TYR A 83 -3.26 5.98 -1.57
N PHE A 84 -2.49 6.11 -0.48
CA PHE A 84 -2.84 6.98 0.65
C PHE A 84 -1.60 7.62 1.27
N GLY A 85 -1.79 8.78 1.87
CA GLY A 85 -0.81 9.49 2.66
C GLY A 85 -1.08 9.32 4.16
N VAL A 86 -0.03 9.44 4.95
CA VAL A 86 -0.05 9.37 6.41
C VAL A 86 0.73 10.56 6.97
N ARG A 87 0.08 11.38 7.80
CA ARG A 87 0.73 12.39 8.64
C ARG A 87 0.79 11.88 10.08
N GLY A 88 1.86 12.22 10.80
CA GLY A 88 2.07 11.76 12.18
C GLY A 88 2.84 10.46 12.28
N GLY A 89 2.80 9.82 13.46
CA GLY A 89 3.41 8.50 13.66
C GLY A 89 4.94 8.51 13.75
N HIS A 90 5.53 9.68 14.01
CA HIS A 90 6.98 9.88 13.95
C HIS A 90 7.72 8.92 14.86
N GLY A 91 8.70 8.22 14.29
CA GLY A 91 9.45 7.23 15.03
C GLY A 91 8.58 6.11 15.60
N LYS A 92 7.52 5.70 14.90
CA LYS A 92 6.71 4.51 15.23
C LYS A 92 6.80 3.46 14.13
N PHE A 93 6.69 2.19 14.54
CA PHE A 93 6.35 1.10 13.64
C PHE A 93 4.83 1.02 13.54
N ILE A 94 4.30 1.25 12.34
CA ILE A 94 2.86 1.19 12.11
C ILE A 94 2.57 0.01 11.18
N LYS A 95 1.62 -0.82 11.61
CA LYS A 95 1.06 -1.91 10.83
C LYS A 95 -0.20 -1.43 10.11
N PHE A 96 -0.28 -1.70 8.82
CA PHE A 96 -1.47 -1.48 8.01
C PHE A 96 -2.03 -2.82 7.56
N ASN A 97 -3.31 -3.05 7.78
CA ASN A 97 -4.07 -4.18 7.25
C ASN A 97 -4.96 -3.63 6.13
N LEU A 98 -4.61 -3.93 4.88
CA LEU A 98 -5.44 -3.60 3.73
C LEU A 98 -6.54 -4.64 3.59
N MET A 99 -7.77 -4.16 3.73
CA MET A 99 -8.97 -4.96 3.86
C MET A 99 -9.68 -5.09 2.52
N ASN A 100 -10.22 -6.28 2.24
CA ASN A 100 -11.08 -6.56 1.08
C ASN A 100 -10.42 -6.27 -0.27
N LEU A 101 -9.11 -6.50 -0.42
CA LEU A 101 -8.47 -6.41 -1.72
C LEU A 101 -8.86 -7.60 -2.60
N ASN A 102 -8.68 -7.51 -3.93
CA ASN A 102 -8.65 -8.69 -4.78
C ASN A 102 -7.51 -9.63 -4.32
N ARG A 103 -7.65 -10.92 -4.60
CA ARG A 103 -6.63 -11.94 -4.27
C ARG A 103 -5.36 -11.76 -5.12
N GLN A 104 -4.44 -10.94 -4.62
CA GLN A 104 -3.17 -10.63 -5.28
C GLN A 104 -1.95 -11.26 -4.59
N GLY A 105 -2.15 -12.28 -3.73
CA GLY A 105 -1.08 -12.92 -2.95
C GLY A 105 0.15 -13.34 -3.77
N ARG A 106 -0.07 -13.92 -4.95
CA ARG A 106 1.02 -14.37 -5.85
C ARG A 106 1.91 -13.21 -6.34
N LEU A 107 1.34 -12.03 -6.59
CA LEU A 107 2.12 -10.84 -6.98
C LEU A 107 3.07 -10.43 -5.85
N PHE A 108 2.58 -10.39 -4.61
CA PHE A 108 3.39 -10.07 -3.43
C PHE A 108 4.46 -11.13 -3.18
N GLU A 109 4.15 -12.41 -3.42
CA GLU A 109 5.12 -13.51 -3.32
C GLU A 109 6.27 -13.36 -4.32
N MET A 110 5.98 -12.91 -5.54
CA MET A 110 6.95 -12.63 -6.60
C MET A 110 7.68 -11.29 -6.45
N GLY A 111 7.54 -10.60 -5.31
CA GLY A 111 8.29 -9.38 -5.01
C GLY A 111 7.66 -8.09 -5.54
N MET A 112 6.41 -8.12 -6.01
CA MET A 112 5.63 -6.89 -6.25
C MET A 112 5.14 -6.29 -4.94
N LEU A 113 6.09 -5.83 -4.12
CA LEU A 113 5.79 -5.23 -2.84
C LEU A 113 5.25 -3.80 -3.03
N PRO A 114 4.32 -3.36 -2.15
CA PRO A 114 3.94 -1.95 -2.04
C PRO A 114 5.14 -1.01 -2.04
N VAL A 115 4.93 0.19 -2.55
CA VAL A 115 5.96 1.24 -2.56
C VAL A 115 5.62 2.33 -1.56
N PHE A 116 6.64 3.03 -1.07
CA PHE A 116 6.50 4.18 -0.20
C PHE A 116 7.42 5.32 -0.62
N LYS A 117 7.04 6.55 -0.25
CA LYS A 117 7.90 7.73 -0.24
C LYS A 117 7.59 8.56 0.99
N THR A 118 8.56 9.31 1.49
CA THR A 118 8.37 10.22 2.63
C THR A 118 8.85 11.61 2.26
N VAL A 119 7.98 12.61 2.42
CA VAL A 119 8.30 14.00 2.07
C VAL A 119 8.15 14.88 3.32
N PRO A 120 9.20 15.62 3.74
CA PRO A 120 10.59 15.53 3.26
C PRO A 120 11.35 14.32 3.82
N GLY A 121 12.46 13.97 3.17
CA GLY A 121 13.50 13.07 3.70
C GLY A 121 13.72 11.77 2.93
N HIS A 122 12.75 11.34 2.11
CA HIS A 122 12.86 10.21 1.20
C HIS A 122 11.88 10.36 0.03
N GLU A 123 12.17 11.31 -0.86
CA GLU A 123 11.23 11.74 -1.92
C GLU A 123 11.11 10.71 -3.06
N LYS A 124 12.11 9.83 -3.22
CA LYS A 124 12.06 8.74 -4.21
C LYS A 124 11.15 7.62 -3.72
N TRP A 125 10.41 7.01 -4.65
CA TRP A 125 9.65 5.80 -4.35
C TRP A 125 10.58 4.61 -4.15
N SER A 126 10.38 3.88 -3.05
CA SER A 126 11.09 2.63 -2.73
C SER A 126 10.09 1.54 -2.38
N ARG A 127 10.44 0.27 -2.63
CA ARG A 127 9.64 -0.85 -2.13
C ARG A 127 9.73 -0.93 -0.61
N ILE A 128 8.64 -1.33 0.04
CA ILE A 128 8.70 -1.68 1.46
C ILE A 128 9.74 -2.79 1.67
N TYR A 129 10.53 -2.66 2.73
CA TYR A 129 11.63 -3.58 3.00
C TYR A 129 11.14 -4.90 3.62
N ILE A 130 10.10 -4.82 4.46
CA ILE A 130 9.52 -5.99 5.13
C ILE A 130 8.46 -6.59 4.21
N LYS A 131 8.60 -7.88 3.88
CA LYS A 131 7.64 -8.61 3.04
C LYS A 131 6.25 -8.59 3.71
N PRO A 132 5.18 -8.19 3.00
CA PRO A 132 3.82 -8.29 3.50
C PRO A 132 3.44 -9.73 3.83
N THR A 133 2.51 -9.85 4.76
CA THR A 133 1.76 -11.09 4.99
C THR A 133 0.37 -10.95 4.38
N TRP A 134 -0.28 -12.06 4.06
CA TRP A 134 -1.66 -12.04 3.60
C TRP A 134 -2.40 -13.27 4.08
N GLN A 135 -3.72 -13.14 4.18
CA GLN A 135 -4.62 -14.23 4.53
C GLN A 135 -5.95 -14.05 3.81
N THR A 136 -6.69 -15.14 3.67
CA THR A 136 -8.08 -15.10 3.18
C THR A 136 -8.99 -15.62 4.28
N ILE A 137 -9.94 -14.79 4.72
CA ILE A 137 -10.96 -15.16 5.72
C ILE A 137 -12.32 -14.84 5.09
N ASP A 138 -13.27 -15.78 5.17
CA ASP A 138 -14.61 -15.63 4.59
C ASP A 138 -14.60 -15.11 3.15
N ASN A 139 -13.71 -15.70 2.35
CA ASN A 139 -13.49 -15.37 0.94
C ASN A 139 -12.90 -13.97 0.67
N GLN A 140 -12.66 -13.16 1.70
CA GLN A 140 -12.05 -11.82 1.63
C GLN A 140 -10.53 -11.91 1.80
N PHE A 141 -9.78 -11.19 0.97
CA PHE A 141 -8.31 -11.16 1.04
C PHE A 141 -7.83 -9.94 1.81
N PHE A 142 -6.93 -10.19 2.75
CA PHE A 142 -6.31 -9.20 3.61
C PHE A 142 -4.80 -9.25 3.40
N MET A 143 -4.16 -8.09 3.26
CA MET A 143 -2.72 -7.98 3.16
C MET A 143 -2.20 -6.98 4.19
N SER A 144 -1.20 -7.38 4.96
CA SER A 144 -0.65 -6.59 6.04
C SER A 144 0.82 -6.27 5.79
N PHE A 145 1.21 -5.03 6.05
CA PHE A 145 2.62 -4.63 6.04
C PHE A 145 2.93 -3.71 7.21
N ILE A 146 4.20 -3.69 7.61
CA ILE A 146 4.71 -2.85 8.70
C ILE A 146 5.74 -1.89 8.12
N HIS A 147 5.63 -0.61 8.50
CA HIS A 147 6.57 0.42 8.10
C HIS A 147 7.07 1.21 9.30
N ARG A 148 8.37 1.55 9.27
CA ARG A 148 8.99 2.45 10.25
C ARG A 148 8.91 3.87 9.74
N PHE A 149 8.18 4.71 10.45
CA PHE A 149 8.03 6.12 10.11
C PHE A 149 9.27 6.93 10.50
N SER A 150 9.54 7.97 9.70
CA SER A 150 10.60 8.95 9.96
C SER A 150 10.43 9.61 11.34
N ASP A 151 11.53 9.96 11.99
CA ASP A 151 11.49 10.73 13.25
C ASP A 151 11.14 12.22 13.00
N ARG A 152 11.12 12.66 11.74
CA ARG A 152 10.77 14.03 11.34
C ARG A 152 9.29 14.33 11.54
N LYS A 153 8.96 15.38 12.28
CA LYS A 153 7.57 15.76 12.61
C LYS A 153 6.79 16.38 11.45
N ASP A 154 7.48 16.96 10.48
CA ASP A 154 6.90 17.62 9.31
C ASP A 154 6.69 16.66 8.12
N SER A 155 7.06 15.38 8.28
CA SER A 155 7.03 14.44 7.17
C SER A 155 5.68 13.78 6.95
N VAL A 156 5.36 13.57 5.69
CA VAL A 156 4.23 12.79 5.21
C VAL A 156 4.75 11.56 4.48
N THR A 157 4.32 10.38 4.90
CA THR A 157 4.66 9.13 4.22
C THR A 157 3.48 8.67 3.38
N TYR A 158 3.74 8.39 2.11
CA TYR A 158 2.78 7.89 1.15
C TYR A 158 3.03 6.42 0.88
N PHE A 159 1.97 5.65 0.70
CA PHE A 159 2.01 4.23 0.33
C PHE A 159 1.14 3.99 -0.89
N ALA A 160 1.62 3.20 -1.84
CA ALA A 160 0.87 2.83 -3.03
C ALA A 160 1.08 1.36 -3.41
N PHE A 161 0.11 0.79 -4.13
CA PHE A 161 0.19 -0.59 -4.65
C PHE A 161 1.40 -0.80 -5.56
N CYS A 162 1.66 0.17 -6.44
CA CYS A 162 2.82 0.24 -7.32
C CYS A 162 3.21 1.72 -7.49
N TYR A 163 4.27 2.01 -8.25
CA TYR A 163 4.70 3.37 -8.57
C TYR A 163 3.55 4.16 -9.23
N PRO A 164 3.00 5.20 -8.58
CA PRO A 164 1.99 6.03 -9.20
C PRO A 164 2.63 6.92 -10.26
N HIS A 165 1.85 7.26 -11.27
CA HIS A 165 2.18 8.27 -12.28
C HIS A 165 1.00 9.22 -12.35
N SER A 166 1.20 10.46 -11.89
CA SER A 166 0.13 11.43 -11.81
C SER A 166 -0.24 11.98 -13.18
N TYR A 167 -1.42 12.59 -13.28
CA TYR A 167 -1.83 13.36 -14.43
C TYR A 167 -0.83 14.48 -14.73
N GLU A 168 -0.30 15.15 -13.70
CA GLU A 168 0.74 16.17 -13.85
C GLU A 168 2.03 15.61 -14.44
N ASP A 169 2.49 14.44 -13.97
CA ASP A 169 3.66 13.74 -14.55
C ASP A 169 3.43 13.45 -16.05
N CYS A 170 2.22 13.00 -16.39
CA CYS A 170 1.84 12.72 -17.78
C CYS A 170 1.82 13.99 -18.64
N GLN A 171 1.23 15.08 -18.15
CA GLN A 171 1.20 16.37 -18.85
C GLN A 171 2.62 16.92 -19.07
N ALA A 172 3.50 16.82 -18.08
CA ALA A 172 4.89 17.23 -18.19
C ALA A 172 5.65 16.40 -19.24
N MET A 173 5.46 15.08 -19.24
CA MET A 173 6.06 14.17 -20.22
C MET A 173 5.59 14.48 -21.64
N LEU A 174 4.27 14.66 -21.85
CA LEU A 174 3.73 15.00 -23.17
C LEU A 174 4.24 16.36 -23.66
N SER A 175 4.31 17.36 -22.78
CA SER A 175 4.86 18.68 -23.10
C SER A 175 6.32 18.62 -23.53
N GLU A 176 7.10 17.69 -22.97
CA GLU A 176 8.49 17.47 -23.37
C GLU A 176 8.58 16.82 -24.74
N TYR A 177 7.73 15.83 -25.03
CA TYR A 177 7.66 15.22 -26.36
C TYR A 177 7.22 16.20 -27.43
N ASP A 178 6.24 17.07 -27.16
CA ASP A 178 5.81 18.09 -28.12
C ASP A 178 6.93 19.07 -28.50
N LYS A 179 7.84 19.37 -27.56
CA LYS A 179 9.04 20.17 -27.83
C LYS A 179 10.09 19.36 -28.60
N GLN A 180 10.38 18.14 -28.14
CA GLN A 180 11.40 17.29 -28.73
C GLN A 180 11.08 16.93 -30.20
N PHE A 181 9.80 16.71 -30.49
CA PHE A 181 9.29 16.29 -31.80
C PHE A 181 8.55 17.41 -32.51
N GLU A 182 8.94 18.68 -32.29
CA GLU A 182 8.26 19.82 -32.92
C GLU A 182 8.25 19.73 -34.46
N TYR A 183 9.30 19.16 -35.06
CA TYR A 183 9.38 18.93 -36.51
C TYR A 183 8.28 17.99 -37.04
N CYS A 184 7.73 17.10 -36.20
CA CYS A 184 6.66 16.17 -36.60
C CYS A 184 5.38 16.89 -37.01
N LYS A 185 5.16 18.14 -36.56
CA LYS A 185 4.03 18.97 -37.00
C LYS A 185 4.02 19.25 -38.50
N HIS A 186 5.17 19.10 -39.16
CA HIS A 186 5.33 19.37 -40.59
C HIS A 186 5.50 18.10 -41.43
N LEU A 187 5.53 16.91 -40.80
CA LEU A 187 5.60 15.65 -41.52
C LEU A 187 4.31 15.42 -42.32
N LYS A 188 4.49 15.08 -43.58
CA LYS A 188 3.42 14.67 -44.48
C LYS A 188 3.40 13.15 -44.60
N PRO A 189 2.28 12.57 -45.08
CA PRO A 189 2.23 11.16 -45.38
C PRO A 189 3.21 10.68 -46.47
N GLU A 190 3.93 11.59 -47.12
CA GLU A 190 4.91 11.28 -48.17
C GLU A 190 6.33 11.12 -47.60
N ASP A 191 6.54 11.50 -46.33
CA ASP A 191 7.83 11.52 -45.65
C ASP A 191 8.15 10.18 -44.93
N TRP A 192 7.32 9.14 -45.14
CA TRP A 192 7.47 7.77 -44.60
C TRP A 192 7.49 6.72 -45.71
#